data_AF-A0A1G9F1W6-F1
#
_entry.id   AF-A0A1G9F1W6-F1
#
_cell.length_a   1.000
_cell.length_b   1.000
_cell.length_c   1.000
_cell.angle_alpha   90.00
_cell.angle_beta   90.00
_cell.angle_gamma   90.00
#
_symmetry.space_group_name_H-M   'P 1'
#
loop_
_entity.id
_entity.type
_entity.pdbx_description
1 polymer ?
#
loop_
_entity_poly.entity_id
_entity_poly.type
_entity_poly.pdbx_seq_one_letter_code
_entity_poly.pdbx_strand_id
1 'polypeptide(L)'
;MRRAARPGVSSTGAAPTALPSHPPAGAAGRAGTSDAAATVTAMTANDKQRVRRLSSTPLPMAYRVPWRVDRRHAPTYLLVNAGPEPLWGVSASIVGAAVMGASAPRRLLPGEALPVTVRGREIARDTVLVVRWFRPCGDEYLWRVSF
;
A
#
# COMPACT_ATOMS: atom_id res chain seq x y z
N MET A 1 -33.02 50.23 9.68
CA MET A 1 -33.88 50.38 8.47
C MET A 1 -34.42 48.99 8.12
N ARG A 2 -35.69 48.70 8.48
CA ARG A 2 -36.89 48.61 7.60
C ARG A 2 -36.82 47.43 6.60
N ARG A 3 -37.50 46.31 6.90
CA ARG A 3 -38.88 45.87 6.47
C ARG A 3 -38.75 44.93 5.23
N ALA A 4 -39.54 43.88 4.98
CA ALA A 4 -40.79 43.31 5.51
C ALA A 4 -40.89 41.83 5.00
N ALA A 5 -41.51 40.87 5.71
CA ALA A 5 -42.89 40.32 5.53
C ALA A 5 -43.14 39.62 4.16
N ARG A 6 -43.84 38.48 3.98
CA ARG A 6 -44.70 37.58 4.79
C ARG A 6 -45.09 36.34 3.92
N PRO A 7 -45.83 35.33 4.45
CA PRO A 7 -45.97 33.95 3.94
C PRO A 7 -47.33 33.61 3.30
N GLY A 8 -47.52 32.33 2.90
CA GLY A 8 -48.83 31.66 2.71
C GLY A 8 -48.78 30.52 1.69
N VAL A 9 -49.63 29.48 1.63
CA VAL A 9 -50.63 28.80 2.49
C VAL A 9 -50.86 27.43 1.81
N SER A 10 -51.23 26.42 2.60
CA SER A 10 -51.62 25.04 2.28
C SER A 10 -52.77 24.87 1.27
N SER A 11 -52.86 23.68 0.63
CA SER A 11 -54.17 23.08 0.29
C SER A 11 -54.12 21.54 0.25
N THR A 12 -54.90 20.95 1.14
CA THR A 12 -55.34 19.56 1.27
C THR A 12 -56.38 19.20 0.21
N GLY A 13 -56.40 17.95 -0.27
CA GLY A 13 -57.49 17.40 -1.09
C GLY A 13 -57.47 15.87 -1.12
N ALA A 14 -58.52 15.24 -0.61
CA ALA A 14 -58.65 13.82 -0.28
C ALA A 14 -59.16 12.93 -1.43
N ALA A 15 -58.99 11.61 -1.26
CA ALA A 15 -59.55 10.50 -2.04
C ALA A 15 -61.09 10.38 -1.91
N PRO A 16 -61.80 9.53 -2.69
CA PRO A 16 -61.95 8.11 -2.29
C PRO A 16 -62.16 7.04 -3.41
N THR A 17 -61.67 5.84 -3.11
CA THR A 17 -62.26 4.48 -3.18
C THR A 17 -63.37 4.11 -4.19
N ALA A 18 -63.13 3.04 -4.97
CA ALA A 18 -64.14 2.00 -5.28
C ALA A 18 -63.50 0.67 -5.77
N LEU A 19 -63.76 -0.40 -5.03
CA LEU A 19 -63.82 -1.84 -5.39
C LEU A 19 -65.12 -2.35 -4.74
N PRO A 20 -65.87 -3.35 -5.26
CA PRO A 20 -65.38 -4.73 -5.37
C PRO A 20 -66.03 -5.60 -6.48
N SER A 21 -65.58 -6.85 -6.66
CA SER A 21 -66.41 -8.09 -6.82
C SER A 21 -65.57 -9.31 -7.28
N HIS A 22 -65.76 -10.47 -6.63
CA HIS A 22 -65.15 -11.81 -6.85
C HIS A 22 -66.29 -12.83 -7.18
N PRO A 23 -66.04 -14.15 -7.38
CA PRO A 23 -65.33 -14.94 -8.41
C PRO A 23 -66.30 -15.96 -9.12
N PRO A 24 -65.88 -17.02 -9.89
CA PRO A 24 -65.45 -18.32 -9.31
C PRO A 24 -64.38 -19.11 -10.14
N ALA A 25 -63.48 -19.85 -9.47
CA ALA A 25 -63.39 -21.32 -9.31
C ALA A 25 -62.94 -22.15 -10.54
N GLY A 26 -61.79 -22.84 -10.39
CA GLY A 26 -61.32 -23.89 -11.31
C GLY A 26 -59.94 -24.43 -10.92
N ALA A 27 -59.90 -25.72 -10.60
CA ALA A 27 -58.84 -26.45 -9.91
C ALA A 27 -57.53 -26.68 -10.71
N ALA A 28 -56.43 -26.93 -9.99
CA ALA A 28 -55.67 -28.19 -10.05
C ALA A 28 -54.29 -28.02 -9.39
N GLY A 29 -53.93 -28.94 -8.50
CA GLY A 29 -52.72 -28.87 -7.70
C GLY A 29 -51.43 -29.25 -8.45
N ARG A 30 -50.31 -28.94 -7.81
CA ARG A 30 -49.04 -29.70 -7.81
C ARG A 30 -48.14 -29.11 -6.72
N ALA A 31 -47.92 -29.88 -5.66
CA ALA A 31 -46.64 -30.56 -5.43
C ALA A 31 -45.54 -29.58 -4.99
N GLY A 32 -45.37 -29.48 -3.66
CA GLY A 32 -44.19 -28.90 -3.07
C GLY A 32 -42.94 -29.64 -3.52
N THR A 33 -41.96 -28.89 -4.00
CA THR A 33 -40.58 -29.36 -4.12
C THR A 33 -39.64 -28.22 -3.74
N SER A 34 -39.07 -28.36 -2.54
CA SER A 34 -37.70 -28.00 -2.17
C SER A 34 -37.21 -26.55 -2.43
N ASP A 35 -37.54 -25.65 -1.51
CA ASP A 35 -36.88 -24.34 -1.32
C ASP A 35 -35.59 -24.44 -0.44
N ALA A 36 -35.29 -25.64 0.05
CA ALA A 36 -34.11 -25.89 0.88
C ALA A 36 -32.81 -25.89 0.07
N ALA A 37 -32.84 -26.35 -1.18
CA ALA A 37 -31.65 -26.41 -2.04
C ALA A 37 -31.17 -25.02 -2.51
N ALA A 38 -32.11 -24.09 -2.75
CA ALA A 38 -31.80 -22.71 -3.12
C ALA A 38 -31.17 -21.95 -1.95
N THR A 39 -31.66 -22.17 -0.73
CA THR A 39 -31.18 -21.52 0.49
C THR A 39 -29.76 -21.98 0.88
N VAL A 40 -29.45 -23.29 0.80
CA VAL A 40 -28.10 -23.83 1.09
C VAL A 40 -27.06 -23.36 0.06
N THR A 41 -27.46 -23.27 -1.21
CA THR A 41 -26.60 -22.78 -2.30
C THR A 41 -26.30 -21.29 -2.15
N ALA A 42 -27.30 -20.48 -1.79
CA ALA A 42 -27.12 -19.05 -1.52
C ALA A 42 -26.23 -18.79 -0.29
N MET A 43 -26.34 -19.61 0.77
CA MET A 43 -25.55 -19.45 1.99
C MET A 43 -24.07 -19.80 1.78
N THR A 44 -23.78 -20.81 0.96
CA THR A 44 -22.40 -21.20 0.60
C THR A 44 -21.76 -20.21 -0.39
N ALA A 45 -22.55 -19.62 -1.29
CA ALA A 45 -22.09 -18.56 -2.19
C ALA A 45 -21.72 -17.28 -1.42
N ASN A 46 -22.52 -16.91 -0.42
CA ASN A 46 -22.29 -15.73 0.43
C ASN A 46 -21.08 -15.91 1.35
N ASP A 47 -20.81 -17.14 1.81
CA ASP A 47 -19.64 -17.49 2.62
C ASP A 47 -18.33 -17.36 1.81
N LYS A 48 -18.30 -17.86 0.58
CA LYS A 48 -17.17 -17.68 -0.35
C LYS A 48 -16.92 -16.20 -0.70
N GLN A 49 -17.98 -15.40 -0.80
CA GLN A 49 -17.88 -13.95 -1.03
C GLN A 49 -17.39 -13.18 0.19
N ARG A 50 -17.75 -13.60 1.41
CA ARG A 50 -17.23 -13.03 2.66
C ARG A 50 -15.75 -13.30 2.84
N VAL A 51 -15.29 -14.52 2.58
CA VAL A 51 -13.86 -14.88 2.68
C VAL A 51 -13.02 -14.08 1.67
N ARG A 52 -13.53 -13.86 0.45
CA ARG A 52 -12.87 -13.01 -0.57
C ARG A 52 -12.79 -11.53 -0.19
N ARG A 53 -13.79 -10.97 0.52
CA ARG A 53 -13.76 -9.56 0.97
C ARG A 53 -12.79 -9.32 2.12
N LEU A 54 -12.57 -10.31 2.99
CA LEU A 54 -11.76 -10.17 4.21
C LEU A 54 -10.24 -10.33 3.99
N SER A 55 -9.80 -10.74 2.79
CA SER A 55 -8.40 -11.10 2.51
C SER A 55 -7.67 -10.15 1.55
N SER A 56 -8.19 -8.94 1.34
CA SER A 56 -7.62 -7.99 0.36
C SER A 56 -6.86 -6.82 0.96
N THR A 57 -6.46 -6.87 2.24
CA THR A 57 -5.51 -5.87 2.77
C THR A 57 -4.26 -5.92 1.89
N PRO A 58 -3.98 -4.88 1.08
CA PRO A 58 -2.82 -4.90 0.21
C PRO A 58 -1.60 -5.08 1.10
N LEU A 59 -0.80 -6.10 0.83
CA LEU A 59 0.48 -6.25 1.51
C LEU A 59 1.26 -4.95 1.29
N PRO A 60 1.90 -4.38 2.33
CA PRO A 60 2.74 -3.21 2.16
C PRO A 60 3.72 -3.48 1.02
N MET A 61 3.73 -2.60 0.01
CA MET A 61 4.65 -2.74 -1.11
C MET A 61 6.07 -2.86 -0.58
N ALA A 62 6.77 -3.94 -0.95
CA ALA A 62 8.14 -4.15 -0.50
C ALA A 62 9.00 -2.95 -0.87
N TYR A 63 9.72 -2.41 0.11
CA TYR A 63 10.54 -1.24 -0.12
C TYR A 63 11.71 -1.58 -1.04
N ARG A 64 11.78 -0.92 -2.20
CA ARG A 64 12.90 -1.08 -3.13
C ARG A 64 14.14 -0.41 -2.55
N VAL A 65 15.25 -1.16 -2.50
CA VAL A 65 16.54 -0.60 -2.09
C VAL A 65 16.93 0.53 -3.05
N PRO A 66 17.16 1.77 -2.57
CA PRO A 66 17.29 2.95 -3.42
C PRO A 66 18.72 3.17 -3.93
N TRP A 67 19.60 2.17 -3.87
CA TRP A 67 21.03 2.36 -4.11
C TRP A 67 21.46 1.83 -5.48
N ARG A 68 22.27 2.64 -6.16
CA ARG A 68 23.14 2.19 -7.25
C ARG A 68 24.58 2.43 -6.84
N VAL A 69 25.43 1.41 -7.01
CA VAL A 69 26.86 1.50 -6.72
C VAL A 69 27.60 1.73 -8.04
N ASP A 70 28.21 2.91 -8.20
CA ASP A 70 29.13 3.16 -9.31
C ASP A 70 30.55 2.74 -8.91
N ARG A 71 31.10 1.79 -9.66
CA ARG A 71 32.42 1.19 -9.42
C ARG A 71 33.51 1.69 -10.37
N ARG A 72 33.19 2.60 -11.29
CA ARG A 72 34.11 3.05 -12.37
C ARG A 72 35.37 3.74 -11.86
N HIS A 73 35.33 4.31 -10.67
CA HIS A 73 36.43 5.09 -10.08
C HIS A 73 37.09 4.40 -8.88
N ALA A 74 37.02 3.06 -8.82
CA ALA A 74 37.69 2.29 -7.78
C ALA A 74 39.16 2.75 -7.59
N PRO A 75 39.65 2.91 -6.35
CA PRO A 75 39.07 2.44 -5.08
C PRO A 75 38.02 3.37 -4.44
N THR A 76 37.59 4.43 -5.15
CA THR A 76 36.50 5.30 -4.69
C THR A 76 35.21 4.92 -5.39
N TYR A 77 34.25 4.43 -4.61
CA TYR A 77 32.93 4.03 -5.05
C TYR A 77 31.94 5.16 -4.82
N LEU A 78 30.97 5.33 -5.73
CA LEU A 78 29.88 6.29 -5.52
C LEU A 78 28.60 5.53 -5.18
N LEU A 79 28.08 5.77 -3.97
CA LEU A 79 26.75 5.31 -3.57
C LEU A 79 25.74 6.36 -4.01
N VAL A 80 25.03 6.06 -5.09
CA VAL A 80 24.05 6.98 -5.69
C VAL A 80 22.65 6.65 -5.18
N ASN A 81 21.93 7.64 -4.69
CA ASN A 81 20.49 7.51 -4.44
C ASN A 81 19.75 7.46 -5.77
N ALA A 82 19.43 6.25 -6.22
CA ALA A 82 18.63 5.97 -7.42
C ALA A 82 17.13 5.85 -7.13
N GLY A 83 16.71 6.10 -5.88
CA GLY A 83 15.32 6.15 -5.47
C GLY A 83 14.67 7.51 -5.75
N PRO A 84 13.33 7.59 -5.66
CA PRO A 84 12.58 8.83 -5.85
C PRO A 84 12.51 9.70 -4.58
N GLU A 85 12.92 9.18 -3.43
CA GLU A 85 12.81 9.85 -2.14
C GLU A 85 14.18 10.39 -1.67
N PRO A 86 14.21 11.52 -0.94
CA PRO A 86 15.39 11.88 -0.16
C PRO A 86 15.68 10.83 0.92
N LEU A 87 16.96 10.65 1.22
CA LEU A 87 17.46 9.73 2.25
C LEU A 87 18.19 10.54 3.32
N TRP A 88 17.97 10.22 4.60
CA TRP A 88 18.59 10.91 5.73
C TRP A 88 19.55 10.00 6.48
N GLY A 89 20.51 10.62 7.17
CA GLY A 89 21.47 9.89 8.01
C GLY A 89 22.28 8.84 7.24
N VAL A 90 22.46 9.04 5.92
CA VAL A 90 23.19 8.13 5.05
C VAL A 90 24.61 8.02 5.56
N SER A 91 24.99 6.81 5.95
CA SER A 91 26.32 6.50 6.46
C SER A 91 26.79 5.15 5.91
N ALA A 92 28.10 4.99 5.84
CA ALA A 92 28.75 3.81 5.31
C ALA A 92 29.75 3.27 6.35
N SER A 93 29.79 1.96 6.51
CA SER A 93 30.75 1.26 7.37
C SER A 93 31.28 0.01 6.68
N ILE A 94 32.48 -0.42 7.06
CA ILE A 94 33.11 -1.65 6.58
C ILE A 94 33.08 -2.71 7.66
N VAL A 95 32.81 -3.94 7.25
CA VAL A 95 33.10 -5.16 8.01
C VAL A 95 34.09 -5.98 7.20
N GLY A 96 35.25 -6.32 7.78
CA GLY A 96 36.29 -7.09 7.09
C GLY A 96 37.68 -6.50 7.24
N ALA A 97 38.59 -6.90 6.32
CA ALA A 97 39.99 -6.52 6.36
C ALA A 97 40.31 -5.16 5.70
N ALA A 98 39.38 -4.59 4.93
CA ALA A 98 39.56 -3.26 4.36
C ALA A 98 39.33 -2.13 5.39
N VAL A 99 39.86 -0.97 5.05
CA VAL A 99 39.68 0.28 5.79
C VAL A 99 38.92 1.31 4.95
N MET A 100 38.18 2.17 5.63
CA MET A 100 37.45 3.30 5.06
C MET A 100 37.64 4.51 5.97
N GLY A 101 37.79 5.70 5.37
CA GLY A 101 37.74 6.94 6.14
C GLY A 101 36.35 7.18 6.73
N ALA A 102 36.28 7.60 7.98
CA ALA A 102 35.02 7.97 8.59
C ALA A 102 34.40 9.16 7.85
N SER A 103 33.08 9.12 7.66
CA SER A 103 32.31 10.24 7.13
C SER A 103 31.12 10.52 8.03
N ALA A 104 30.81 11.80 8.22
CA ALA A 104 29.61 12.20 8.94
C ALA A 104 28.36 11.72 8.18
N PRO A 105 27.28 11.32 8.86
CA PRO A 105 26.03 11.00 8.20
C PRO A 105 25.54 12.17 7.34
N ARG A 106 25.06 11.87 6.13
CA ARG A 106 24.61 12.89 5.17
C ARG A 106 23.15 12.69 4.77
N ARG A 107 22.50 13.79 4.38
CA ARG A 107 21.27 13.72 3.59
C ARG A 107 21.65 13.60 2.12
N LEU A 108 20.97 12.73 1.37
CA LEU A 108 21.11 12.61 -0.07
C LEU A 108 19.75 12.78 -0.74
N LEU A 109 19.63 13.75 -1.65
CA LEU A 109 18.49 13.90 -2.54
C LEU A 109 18.53 12.82 -3.66
N PRO A 110 17.41 12.59 -4.37
CA PRO A 110 17.42 11.74 -5.56
C PRO A 110 18.51 12.15 -6.55
N GLY A 111 19.32 11.20 -7.00
CA GLY A 111 20.44 11.39 -7.91
C GLY A 111 21.76 11.80 -7.24
N GLU A 112 21.76 12.25 -5.97
CA GLU A 112 22.98 12.59 -5.27
C GLU A 112 23.80 11.36 -4.86
N ALA A 113 25.10 11.57 -4.64
CA ALA A 113 26.05 10.52 -4.35
C ALA A 113 26.86 10.77 -3.07
N LEU A 114 27.12 9.68 -2.34
CA LEU A 114 28.12 9.63 -1.28
C LEU A 114 29.38 8.93 -1.82
N PRO A 115 30.52 9.63 -1.94
CA PRO A 115 31.79 8.98 -2.24
C PRO A 115 32.28 8.17 -1.04
N VAL A 116 32.71 6.94 -1.30
CA VAL A 116 33.23 6.01 -0.31
C VAL A 116 34.52 5.41 -0.85
N THR A 117 35.65 5.76 -0.23
CA THR A 117 36.95 5.19 -0.58
C THR A 117 37.25 3.99 0.32
N VAL A 118 37.44 2.82 -0.28
CA VAL A 118 37.72 1.56 0.44
C VAL A 118 39.08 1.04 0.01
N ARG A 119 39.97 0.79 0.96
CA ARG A 119 41.34 0.34 0.71
C ARG A 119 41.63 -0.93 1.49
N GLY A 120 42.29 -1.89 0.88
CA GLY A 120 42.64 -3.16 1.52
C GLY A 120 43.25 -4.12 0.50
N ARG A 121 43.78 -5.25 0.97
CA ARG A 121 44.14 -6.37 0.10
C ARG A 121 42.88 -7.21 -0.14
N GLU A 122 42.73 -7.77 -1.33
CA GLU A 122 41.66 -8.73 -1.68
C GLU A 122 40.23 -8.33 -1.23
N ILE A 123 39.87 -7.04 -1.30
CA ILE A 123 38.59 -6.51 -0.81
C ILE A 123 37.33 -7.21 -1.36
N ALA A 124 37.43 -7.88 -2.51
CA ALA A 124 36.34 -8.63 -3.09
C ALA A 124 36.00 -9.92 -2.30
N ARG A 125 36.92 -10.42 -1.47
CA ARG A 125 36.80 -11.71 -0.78
C ARG A 125 36.46 -11.59 0.69
N ASP A 126 36.99 -10.58 1.37
CA ASP A 126 37.01 -10.50 2.83
C ASP A 126 36.36 -9.23 3.40
N THR A 127 35.75 -8.42 2.53
CA THR A 127 35.24 -7.10 2.88
C THR A 127 33.80 -6.92 2.43
N VAL A 128 32.99 -6.36 3.33
CA VAL A 128 31.60 -6.01 3.10
C VAL A 128 31.38 -4.55 3.46
N LEU A 129 30.73 -3.81 2.56
CA LEU A 129 30.24 -2.46 2.81
C LEU A 129 28.80 -2.51 3.30
N VAL A 130 28.52 -1.82 4.41
CA VAL A 130 27.16 -1.67 4.94
C VAL A 130 26.75 -0.20 4.78
N VAL A 131 25.62 0.02 4.12
CA VAL A 131 25.02 1.33 3.92
C VAL A 131 23.79 1.42 4.81
N ARG A 132 23.71 2.46 5.63
CA ARG A 132 22.62 2.70 6.57
C ARG A 132 21.95 4.04 6.26
N TRP A 133 20.63 4.10 6.27
CA TRP A 133 19.87 5.32 6.02
C TRP A 133 18.47 5.28 6.63
N PHE A 134 17.83 6.44 6.70
CA PHE A 134 16.43 6.62 7.08
C PHE A 134 15.61 7.13 5.90
N ARG A 135 14.37 6.64 5.79
CA ARG A 135 13.35 7.14 4.86
C ARG A 135 12.60 8.35 5.42
N PRO A 136 11.75 9.05 4.61
CA PRO A 136 10.94 10.16 5.11
C PRO A 136 9.97 9.74 6.22
N CYS A 137 9.53 8.48 6.22
CA CYS A 137 8.67 7.91 7.26
C CYS A 137 9.40 7.66 8.59
N GLY A 138 10.73 7.83 8.65
CA GLY A 138 11.53 7.58 9.84
C GLY A 138 12.06 6.16 9.98
N ASP A 139 11.62 5.22 9.12
CA ASP A 139 12.10 3.85 9.13
C ASP A 139 13.59 3.78 8.73
N GLU A 140 14.35 3.00 9.51
CA GLU A 140 15.75 2.73 9.26
C GLU A 140 15.92 1.49 8.38
N TYR A 141 16.89 1.58 7.46
CA TYR A 141 17.26 0.48 6.60
C TYR A 141 18.77 0.31 6.55
N LEU A 142 19.18 -0.94 6.39
CA LEU A 142 20.56 -1.32 6.13
C LEU A 142 20.62 -2.15 4.85
N TRP A 143 21.62 -1.89 4.04
CA TRP A 143 21.90 -2.64 2.83
C TRP A 143 23.36 -3.06 2.79
N ARG A 144 23.57 -4.31 2.42
CA ARG A 144 24.87 -4.95 2.38
C ARG A 144 25.36 -4.99 0.93
N VAL A 145 26.60 -4.55 0.72
CA VAL A 145 27.24 -4.47 -0.59
C VAL A 145 28.52 -5.30 -0.58
N SER A 146 28.61 -6.20 -1.56
CA SER A 146 29.83 -6.94 -1.88
C SER A 146 30.56 -6.24 -3.05
N PHE A 147 31.89 -6.29 -3.01
CA PHE A 147 32.75 -5.61 -3.97
C PHE A 147 32.89 -6.38 -5.28
#